data_AF-A0A842XBE8-F1
#
_entry.id   AF-A0A842XBE8-F1
#
_cell.length_a   1.000
_cell.length_b   1.000
_cell.length_c   1.000
_cell.angle_alpha   90.00
_cell.angle_beta   90.00
_cell.angle_gamma   90.00
#
_symmetry.space_group_name_H-M   'P 1'
#
loop_
_entity.id
_entity.type
_entity.pdbx_description
1 polymer ?
#
loop_
_entity_poly.entity_id
_entity_poly.type
_entity_poly.pdbx_seq_one_letter_code
_entity_poly.pdbx_strand_id
1 'polypeptide(L)'
;MKLNTNIKSIKAEIQRGKLLVWSKTPLKILSFAVLNGGLRDANGIMSVQVPEDCGMDIADEVHRNPEDFLRKEASKLNLSQDKVVGLMTAADLQNAEVTSRKYEDVTLSVLVTAGISFSATAGDKIASKYGSFRFKEFGTINIIVLIDGNLTESCMVNVMNTVTEAKTVALKELDIRSRFSGDLASGTVTDSVVVACTKRGSPIKYAGTATMIGELVGKSVKESVKKVIHKQENLVPNRPLTKRLEERGISIADMTTLFSQVHPNIRENAEKWSQFTEELQRVLSDQNIGSLVIAGLRLDEDAKLGLIPEIPVNACDEKFVVCEILQTAVADYLSKKDVTSRYVGLDDLSSAVADKLGLFTRSILFAVMKGVYSNVVANR
;
A
#
# COMPACT_ATOMS: atom_id res chain seq x y z
N MET A 1 5.22 24.49 10.87
CA MET A 1 6.41 23.96 10.18
C MET A 1 6.44 24.48 8.75
N LYS A 2 7.48 25.22 8.34
CA LYS A 2 7.61 25.66 6.93
C LYS A 2 8.12 24.52 6.07
N LEU A 3 7.60 24.39 4.85
CA LEU A 3 8.01 23.41 3.85
C LEU A 3 8.67 24.13 2.66
N ASN A 4 9.81 23.63 2.20
CA ASN A 4 10.53 24.26 1.09
C ASN A 4 10.14 23.63 -0.26
N THR A 5 9.48 24.41 -1.11
CA THR A 5 9.10 24.02 -2.48
C THR A 5 10.19 24.30 -3.51
N ASN A 6 11.21 25.11 -3.20
CA ASN A 6 12.14 25.67 -4.19
C ASN A 6 11.49 26.51 -5.32
N ILE A 7 10.16 26.75 -5.29
CA ILE A 7 9.46 27.64 -6.23
C ILE A 7 9.21 28.97 -5.53
N LYS A 8 9.97 30.01 -5.91
CA LYS A 8 10.00 31.31 -5.21
C LYS A 8 8.62 31.97 -5.01
N SER A 9 7.69 31.76 -5.94
CA SER A 9 6.33 32.34 -5.91
C SER A 9 5.34 31.55 -5.05
N ILE A 10 5.73 30.38 -4.52
CA ILE A 10 4.85 29.48 -3.79
C ILE A 10 5.41 29.21 -2.40
N LYS A 11 4.61 29.48 -1.37
CA LYS A 11 4.91 29.16 0.02
C LYS A 11 4.16 27.89 0.41
N ALA A 12 4.78 27.03 1.19
CA ALA A 12 4.13 25.88 1.79
C ALA A 12 4.44 25.79 3.28
N GLU A 13 3.44 25.45 4.10
CA GLU A 13 3.61 25.27 5.53
C GLU A 13 2.55 24.34 6.12
N ILE A 14 2.87 23.77 7.28
CA ILE A 14 1.95 23.00 8.11
C ILE A 14 1.68 23.80 9.37
N GLN A 15 0.42 24.11 9.63
CA GLN A 15 -0.02 24.78 10.86
C GLN A 15 -1.40 24.28 11.29
N ARG A 16 -1.57 24.05 12.60
CA ARG A 16 -2.87 23.70 13.21
C ARG A 16 -3.62 22.55 12.49
N GLY A 17 -2.90 21.46 12.20
CA GLY A 17 -3.46 20.30 11.50
C GLY A 17 -3.82 20.57 10.03
N LYS A 18 -3.19 21.54 9.38
CA LYS A 18 -3.42 21.88 7.98
C LYS A 18 -2.12 22.07 7.23
N LEU A 19 -1.99 21.41 6.08
CA LEU A 19 -0.96 21.70 5.09
C LEU A 19 -1.53 22.75 4.14
N LEU A 20 -0.83 23.87 4.02
CA LEU A 20 -1.22 25.02 3.22
C LEU A 20 -0.15 25.28 2.17
N VAL A 21 -0.58 25.41 0.92
CA VAL A 21 0.22 25.90 -0.19
C VAL A 21 -0.42 27.18 -0.70
N TRP A 22 0.34 28.26 -0.82
CA TRP A 22 -0.18 29.57 -1.20
C TRP A 22 0.71 30.28 -2.22
N SER A 23 0.07 30.94 -3.19
CA SER A 23 0.72 31.84 -4.13
C SER A 23 -0.02 33.18 -4.24
N LYS A 24 0.74 34.26 -4.39
CA LYS A 24 0.19 35.61 -4.60
C LYS A 24 -0.56 35.70 -5.93
N THR A 25 -0.05 35.03 -6.96
CA THR A 25 -0.65 34.94 -8.29
C THR A 25 -1.43 33.64 -8.41
N PRO A 26 -2.63 33.63 -9.04
CA PRO A 26 -3.38 32.40 -9.21
C PRO A 26 -2.58 31.34 -9.98
N LEU A 27 -2.56 30.12 -9.44
CA LEU A 27 -2.04 28.93 -10.09
C LEU A 27 -3.14 28.33 -10.96
N LYS A 28 -2.76 27.74 -12.11
CA LYS A 28 -3.67 26.83 -12.83
C LYS A 28 -3.63 25.49 -12.14
N ILE A 29 -4.77 25.01 -11.64
CA ILE A 29 -4.88 23.79 -10.83
C ILE A 29 -5.85 22.80 -11.47
N LEU A 30 -5.44 21.54 -11.59
CA LEU A 30 -6.28 20.39 -11.95
C LEU A 30 -6.25 19.40 -10.78
N SER A 31 -7.42 19.00 -10.28
CA SER A 31 -7.51 18.06 -9.16
C SER A 31 -8.83 17.29 -9.13
N PHE A 32 -8.86 16.21 -8.36
CA PHE A 32 -10.09 15.58 -7.87
C PHE A 32 -10.23 15.78 -6.35
N ALA A 33 -9.97 17.02 -5.92
CA ALA A 33 -10.12 17.46 -4.54
C ALA A 33 -11.60 17.60 -4.15
N VAL A 34 -11.89 17.48 -2.85
CA VAL A 34 -13.25 17.57 -2.30
C VAL A 34 -13.82 18.99 -2.48
N LEU A 35 -13.10 20.01 -2.02
CA LEU A 35 -13.51 21.39 -2.21
C LEU A 35 -12.85 21.94 -3.46
N ASN A 36 -13.67 22.47 -4.37
CA ASN A 36 -13.21 23.16 -5.57
C ASN A 36 -12.32 22.31 -6.49
N GLY A 37 -12.65 21.02 -6.64
CA GLY A 37 -12.01 20.13 -7.63
C GLY A 37 -12.23 20.57 -9.09
N GLY A 38 -11.68 19.79 -10.02
CA GLY A 38 -11.67 20.09 -11.46
C GLY A 38 -10.51 20.99 -11.88
N LEU A 39 -10.63 21.57 -13.08
CA LEU A 39 -9.69 22.55 -13.62
C LEU A 39 -10.12 23.97 -13.24
N ARG A 40 -9.25 24.73 -12.57
CA ARG A 40 -9.54 26.11 -12.18
C ARG A 40 -8.29 26.92 -11.87
N ASP A 41 -8.50 28.22 -11.70
CA ASP A 41 -7.51 29.11 -11.11
C ASP A 41 -7.78 29.30 -9.61
N ALA A 42 -6.73 29.15 -8.81
CA ALA A 42 -6.79 29.33 -7.36
C ALA A 42 -5.45 29.81 -6.80
N ASN A 43 -5.51 30.48 -5.66
CA ASN A 43 -4.33 30.99 -4.96
C ASN A 43 -3.82 30.03 -3.89
N GLY A 44 -4.69 29.16 -3.38
CA GLY A 44 -4.38 28.26 -2.28
C GLY A 44 -4.73 26.80 -2.55
N ILE A 45 -3.95 25.91 -1.96
CA ILE A 45 -4.30 24.49 -1.78
C ILE A 45 -4.22 24.23 -0.27
N MET A 46 -5.24 23.61 0.29
CA MET A 46 -5.34 23.27 1.71
C MET A 46 -5.60 21.79 1.85
N SER A 47 -4.79 21.07 2.63
CA SER A 47 -5.08 19.72 3.08
C SER A 47 -5.32 19.73 4.58
N VAL A 48 -6.54 19.42 5.01
CA VAL A 48 -6.93 19.41 6.41
C VAL A 48 -6.81 17.99 6.97
N GLN A 49 -6.08 17.84 8.06
CA GLN A 49 -6.04 16.58 8.80
C GLN A 49 -7.36 16.38 9.54
N VAL A 50 -7.99 15.24 9.31
CA VAL A 50 -9.19 14.82 10.03
C VAL A 50 -8.83 13.91 11.20
N PRO A 51 -9.64 13.85 12.27
CA PRO A 51 -9.50 12.86 13.33
C PRO A 51 -9.48 11.42 12.78
N GLU A 52 -8.81 10.50 13.48
CA GLU A 52 -8.68 9.09 13.07
C GLU A 52 -10.02 8.34 13.01
N ASP A 53 -10.99 8.78 13.82
CA ASP A 53 -12.35 8.25 13.88
C ASP A 53 -13.30 8.86 12.84
N CYS A 54 -12.83 9.83 12.04
CA CYS A 54 -13.66 10.48 11.03
C CYS A 54 -14.12 9.48 9.96
N GLY A 55 -15.43 9.45 9.69
CA GLY A 55 -16.06 8.51 8.76
C GLY A 55 -16.27 7.09 9.30
N MET A 56 -16.01 6.85 10.59
CA MET A 56 -16.33 5.59 11.28
C MET A 56 -17.83 5.49 11.64
N ASP A 57 -18.47 6.64 11.86
CA ASP A 57 -19.92 6.78 11.96
C ASP A 57 -20.44 7.42 10.67
N ILE A 58 -21.37 6.75 9.97
CA ILE A 58 -22.05 7.31 8.80
C ILE A 58 -22.78 8.62 9.15
N ALA A 59 -23.13 8.82 10.41
CA ALA A 59 -23.75 10.04 10.90
C ALA A 59 -22.76 11.19 11.17
N ASP A 60 -21.45 10.97 11.06
CA ASP A 60 -20.41 12.00 11.19
C ASP A 60 -20.66 13.15 10.19
N GLU A 61 -20.81 14.37 10.71
CA GLU A 61 -21.06 15.56 9.89
C GLU A 61 -19.92 15.85 8.91
N VAL A 62 -18.68 15.52 9.28
CA VAL A 62 -17.50 15.68 8.42
C VAL A 62 -17.60 14.71 7.24
N HIS A 63 -18.07 13.49 7.48
CA HIS A 63 -18.29 12.50 6.43
C HIS A 63 -19.50 12.83 5.55
N ARG A 64 -20.58 13.35 6.13
CA ARG A 64 -21.82 13.67 5.41
C ARG A 64 -21.68 14.87 4.48
N ASN A 65 -20.99 15.92 4.92
CA ASN A 65 -20.80 17.15 4.16
C ASN A 65 -19.32 17.59 4.15
N PRO A 66 -18.43 16.83 3.48
CA PRO A 66 -16.98 17.06 3.55
C PRO A 66 -16.58 18.39 2.88
N GLU A 67 -17.34 18.85 1.88
CA GLU A 67 -17.13 20.15 1.26
C GLU A 67 -17.43 21.31 2.24
N ASP A 68 -18.54 21.25 2.97
CA ASP A 68 -18.91 22.27 3.96
C ASP A 68 -17.92 22.34 5.12
N PHE A 69 -17.42 21.18 5.55
CA PHE A 69 -16.32 21.11 6.51
C PHE A 69 -15.10 21.88 6.02
N LEU A 70 -14.64 21.64 4.79
CA LEU A 70 -13.50 22.37 4.21
C LEU A 70 -13.78 23.86 4.01
N ARG A 71 -15.01 24.26 3.67
CA ARG A 71 -15.42 25.67 3.59
C ARG A 71 -15.28 26.36 4.95
N LYS A 72 -15.75 25.71 6.02
CA LYS A 72 -15.59 26.21 7.41
C LYS A 72 -14.11 26.32 7.79
N GLU A 73 -13.30 25.33 7.46
CA GLU A 73 -11.85 25.36 7.74
C GLU A 73 -11.11 26.44 6.95
N ALA A 74 -11.50 26.70 5.69
CA ALA A 74 -10.95 27.79 4.90
C ALA A 74 -11.33 29.16 5.49
N SER A 75 -12.57 29.33 5.94
CA SER A 75 -13.03 30.55 6.61
C SER A 75 -12.25 30.84 7.90
N LYS A 76 -11.92 29.81 8.70
CA LYS A 76 -11.08 29.97 9.91
C LYS A 76 -9.67 30.50 9.61
N LEU A 77 -9.19 30.34 8.37
CA LEU A 77 -7.91 30.85 7.90
C LEU A 77 -8.02 32.19 7.14
N ASN A 78 -9.22 32.78 7.08
CA ASN A 78 -9.53 33.97 6.26
C ASN A 78 -9.16 33.79 4.78
N LEU A 79 -9.25 32.55 4.28
CA LEU A 79 -9.03 32.26 2.88
C LEU A 79 -10.33 32.41 2.10
N SER A 80 -10.26 33.04 0.93
CA SER A 80 -11.39 33.15 0.01
C SER A 80 -11.79 31.75 -0.45
N GLN A 81 -13.00 31.31 -0.10
CA GLN A 81 -13.44 29.94 -0.35
C GLN A 81 -13.47 29.59 -1.84
N ASP A 82 -13.63 30.54 -2.74
CA ASP A 82 -13.61 30.38 -4.20
C ASP A 82 -12.19 30.21 -4.79
N LYS A 83 -11.15 30.59 -4.02
CA LYS A 83 -9.73 30.61 -4.45
C LYS A 83 -8.86 29.57 -3.76
N VAL A 84 -9.48 28.58 -3.10
CA VAL A 84 -8.80 27.48 -2.41
C VAL A 84 -9.28 26.13 -2.95
N VAL A 85 -8.35 25.25 -3.28
CA VAL A 85 -8.61 23.83 -3.50
C VAL A 85 -8.40 23.09 -2.19
N GLY A 86 -9.39 22.31 -1.74
CA GLY A 86 -9.38 21.68 -0.42
C GLY A 86 -9.38 20.15 -0.46
N LEU A 87 -8.43 19.56 0.26
CA LEU A 87 -8.23 18.14 0.47
C LEU A 87 -8.47 17.79 1.95
N MET A 88 -8.77 16.53 2.20
CA MET A 88 -8.82 15.94 3.54
C MET A 88 -7.79 14.83 3.63
N THR A 89 -7.14 14.66 4.78
CA THR A 89 -6.15 13.61 5.00
C THR A 89 -6.35 12.99 6.38
N ALA A 90 -6.38 11.66 6.44
CA ALA A 90 -6.30 10.91 7.70
C ALA A 90 -4.83 10.69 8.12
N ALA A 91 -3.88 10.85 7.18
CA ALA A 91 -2.45 10.76 7.48
C ALA A 91 -1.98 11.94 8.34
N ASP A 92 -1.02 11.67 9.25
CA ASP A 92 -0.42 12.69 10.10
C ASP A 92 0.43 13.64 9.25
N LEU A 93 0.06 14.92 9.28
CA LEU A 93 0.76 15.97 8.53
C LEU A 93 2.21 16.18 9.00
N GLN A 94 2.58 15.79 10.21
CA GLN A 94 3.97 15.86 10.67
C GLN A 94 4.90 14.98 9.83
N ASN A 95 4.36 13.91 9.22
CA ASN A 95 5.09 12.98 8.37
C ASN A 95 5.12 13.38 6.89
N ALA A 96 4.54 14.53 6.53
CA ALA A 96 4.53 15.01 5.16
C ALA A 96 5.95 15.15 4.59
N GLU A 97 6.11 14.78 3.32
CA GLU A 97 7.38 14.91 2.60
C GLU A 97 7.26 15.94 1.50
N VAL A 98 8.32 16.72 1.30
CA VAL A 98 8.47 17.58 0.13
C VAL A 98 9.73 17.20 -0.62
N THR A 99 9.60 16.81 -1.87
CA THR A 99 10.72 16.53 -2.77
C THR A 99 10.68 17.52 -3.93
N SER A 100 11.79 18.21 -4.16
CA SER A 100 11.90 19.18 -5.25
C SER A 100 13.00 18.79 -6.22
N ARG A 101 12.75 18.97 -7.51
CA ARG A 101 13.71 18.75 -8.60
C ARG A 101 13.70 19.95 -9.54
N LYS A 102 14.85 20.23 -10.15
CA LYS A 102 14.99 21.28 -11.15
C LYS A 102 15.64 20.68 -12.39
N TYR A 103 15.11 21.04 -13.55
CA TYR A 103 15.72 20.75 -14.84
C TYR A 103 15.55 21.99 -15.72
N GLU A 104 16.67 22.52 -16.23
CA GLU A 104 16.70 23.81 -16.93
C GLU A 104 15.96 24.90 -16.14
N ASP A 105 14.95 25.52 -16.75
CA ASP A 105 14.15 26.58 -16.14
C ASP A 105 12.89 26.07 -15.42
N VAL A 106 12.61 24.77 -15.46
CA VAL A 106 11.44 24.19 -14.80
C VAL A 106 11.82 23.65 -13.42
N THR A 107 11.12 24.13 -12.40
CA THR A 107 11.21 23.59 -11.03
C THR A 107 9.93 22.83 -10.69
N LEU A 108 10.10 21.60 -10.21
CA LEU A 108 9.03 20.71 -9.76
C LEU A 108 9.15 20.53 -8.25
N SER A 109 8.03 20.57 -7.54
CA SER A 109 7.91 20.16 -6.14
C SER A 109 6.76 19.19 -5.99
N VAL A 110 6.98 18.10 -5.27
CA VAL A 110 5.93 17.14 -4.90
C VAL A 110 5.81 17.17 -3.38
N LEU A 111 4.61 17.43 -2.88
CA LEU A 111 4.25 17.32 -1.48
C LEU A 111 3.34 16.10 -1.31
N VAL A 112 3.67 15.22 -0.37
CA VAL A 112 2.92 13.98 -0.15
C VAL A 112 2.55 13.82 1.32
N THR A 113 1.32 13.40 1.56
CA THR A 113 0.87 12.78 2.82
C THR A 113 0.34 11.40 2.48
N ALA A 114 0.64 10.40 3.29
CA ALA A 114 0.29 9.01 2.98
C ALA A 114 0.09 8.20 4.26
N GLY A 115 -1.03 7.47 4.32
CA GLY A 115 -1.29 6.38 5.25
C GLY A 115 -1.98 5.24 4.50
N ILE A 116 -1.73 4.00 4.88
CA ILE A 116 -2.11 2.79 4.13
C ILE A 116 -2.93 1.79 4.96
N SER A 117 -3.33 2.14 6.19
CA SER A 117 -4.23 1.34 7.05
C SER A 117 -5.50 0.84 6.32
N PHE A 118 -5.97 1.58 5.31
CA PHE A 118 -7.12 1.22 4.47
C PHE A 118 -6.82 1.29 2.96
N SER A 119 -5.69 0.71 2.58
CA SER A 119 -5.28 0.59 1.18
C SER A 119 -6.23 -0.31 0.37
N ALA A 120 -6.36 0.01 -0.91
CA ALA A 120 -7.34 -0.54 -1.84
C ALA A 120 -6.73 -0.75 -3.23
N THR A 121 -7.35 -1.64 -3.99
CA THR A 121 -7.07 -1.85 -5.41
C THR A 121 -8.25 -1.35 -6.23
N ALA A 122 -7.98 -0.64 -7.33
CA ALA A 122 -9.00 -0.23 -8.27
C ALA A 122 -9.75 -1.47 -8.79
N GLY A 123 -11.08 -1.48 -8.64
CA GLY A 123 -11.94 -2.63 -8.97
C GLY A 123 -12.35 -3.48 -7.76
N ASP A 124 -11.84 -3.20 -6.56
CA ASP A 124 -12.30 -3.85 -5.34
C ASP A 124 -13.81 -3.62 -5.12
N LYS A 125 -14.52 -4.66 -4.68
CA LYS A 125 -15.98 -4.64 -4.42
C LYS A 125 -16.31 -3.95 -3.08
N ILE A 126 -15.83 -2.73 -2.89
CA ILE A 126 -15.94 -1.98 -1.63
C ILE A 126 -17.36 -1.45 -1.45
N ALA A 127 -17.84 -0.62 -2.38
CA ALA A 127 -19.15 0.02 -2.27
C ALA A 127 -20.30 -1.01 -2.23
N SER A 128 -20.23 -2.03 -3.08
CA SER A 128 -21.24 -3.11 -3.13
C SER A 128 -21.25 -4.01 -1.89
N LYS A 129 -20.19 -3.99 -1.08
CA LYS A 129 -20.06 -4.81 0.13
C LYS A 129 -19.71 -3.95 1.35
N TYR A 130 -20.14 -2.69 1.39
CA TYR A 130 -19.73 -1.74 2.43
C TYR A 130 -19.95 -2.28 3.85
N GLY A 131 -21.10 -2.92 4.11
CA GLY A 131 -21.43 -3.53 5.41
C GLY A 131 -20.63 -4.79 5.77
N SER A 132 -19.81 -5.32 4.87
CA SER A 132 -18.94 -6.47 5.12
C SER A 132 -17.57 -6.08 5.69
N PHE A 133 -17.23 -4.79 5.70
CA PHE A 133 -15.93 -4.30 6.17
C PHE A 133 -16.08 -3.55 7.49
N ARG A 134 -15.19 -3.87 8.44
CA ARG A 134 -15.05 -3.08 9.67
C ARG A 134 -13.97 -2.03 9.43
N PHE A 135 -14.40 -0.80 9.19
CA PHE A 135 -13.51 0.35 9.23
C PHE A 135 -12.98 0.46 10.65
N LYS A 136 -11.66 0.58 10.82
CA LYS A 136 -11.00 0.76 12.13
C LYS A 136 -10.15 2.01 12.13
N GLU A 137 -9.46 2.24 11.01
CA GLU A 137 -8.62 3.42 10.75
C GLU A 137 -8.67 3.70 9.25
N PHE A 138 -8.60 4.98 8.87
CA PHE A 138 -8.48 5.39 7.48
C PHE A 138 -7.03 5.76 7.13
N GLY A 139 -6.61 5.33 5.94
CA GLY A 139 -5.38 5.80 5.30
C GLY A 139 -5.70 6.63 4.07
N THR A 140 -5.01 7.74 3.86
CA THR A 140 -5.17 8.62 2.68
C THR A 140 -3.82 8.89 2.04
N ILE A 141 -3.71 8.74 0.72
CA ILE A 141 -2.54 9.21 -0.04
C ILE A 141 -2.93 10.46 -0.83
N ASN A 142 -2.48 11.61 -0.35
CA ASN A 142 -2.63 12.88 -1.06
C ASN A 142 -1.30 13.33 -1.66
N ILE A 143 -1.33 13.72 -2.94
CA ILE A 143 -0.14 14.15 -3.68
C ILE A 143 -0.43 15.50 -4.33
N ILE A 144 0.36 16.52 -3.96
CA ILE A 144 0.33 17.85 -4.57
C ILE A 144 1.59 18.02 -5.42
N VAL A 145 1.41 18.14 -6.73
CA VAL A 145 2.47 18.42 -7.70
C VAL A 145 2.43 19.89 -8.07
N LEU A 146 3.50 20.61 -7.77
CA LEU A 146 3.71 22.02 -8.11
C LEU A 146 4.75 22.11 -9.22
N ILE A 147 4.41 22.77 -10.33
CA ILE A 147 5.31 22.96 -11.46
C ILE A 147 5.45 24.45 -11.74
N ASP A 148 6.67 24.98 -11.63
CA ASP A 148 6.99 26.31 -12.08
C ASP A 148 7.16 26.32 -13.61
N GLY A 149 6.03 26.45 -14.31
CA GLY A 149 5.94 26.36 -15.76
C GLY A 149 4.52 26.64 -16.25
N ASN A 150 4.32 26.59 -17.58
CA ASN A 150 3.05 26.87 -18.23
C ASN A 150 2.47 25.61 -18.86
N LEU A 151 1.71 24.83 -18.08
CA LEU A 151 1.11 23.60 -18.56
C LEU A 151 -0.17 23.89 -19.37
N THR A 152 -0.26 23.26 -20.53
CA THR A 152 -1.54 23.08 -21.23
C THR A 152 -2.43 22.12 -20.43
N GLU A 153 -3.74 22.19 -20.62
CA GLU A 153 -4.70 21.34 -19.88
C GLU A 153 -4.46 19.86 -20.15
N SER A 154 -4.19 19.49 -21.40
CA SER A 154 -3.80 18.12 -21.79
C SER A 154 -2.52 17.67 -21.07
N CYS A 155 -1.54 18.56 -20.91
CA CYS A 155 -0.32 18.25 -20.16
C CYS A 155 -0.62 18.01 -18.67
N MET A 156 -1.53 18.76 -18.06
CA MET A 156 -1.93 18.55 -16.66
C MET A 156 -2.61 17.20 -16.47
N VAL A 157 -3.44 16.77 -17.42
CA VAL A 157 -4.04 15.43 -17.43
C VAL A 157 -2.96 14.34 -17.56
N ASN A 158 -1.95 14.53 -18.42
CA ASN A 158 -0.79 13.62 -18.48
C ASN A 158 -0.04 13.55 -17.15
N VAL A 159 0.19 14.68 -16.47
CA VAL A 159 0.81 14.67 -15.13
C VAL A 159 -0.04 13.86 -14.15
N MET A 160 -1.36 14.04 -14.15
CA MET A 160 -2.29 13.29 -13.30
C MET A 160 -2.15 11.76 -13.50
N ASN A 161 -2.04 11.33 -14.76
CA ASN A 161 -1.82 9.93 -15.09
C ASN A 161 -0.47 9.43 -14.54
N THR A 162 0.62 10.14 -14.83
CA THR A 162 1.97 9.79 -14.37
C THR A 162 2.06 9.74 -12.85
N VAL A 163 1.39 10.65 -12.12
CA VAL A 163 1.31 10.61 -10.66
C VAL A 163 0.62 9.33 -10.18
N THR A 164 -0.49 8.96 -10.81
CA THR A 164 -1.26 7.76 -10.46
C THR A 164 -0.44 6.50 -10.68
N GLU A 165 0.19 6.36 -11.86
CA GLU A 165 1.08 5.25 -12.19
C GLU A 165 2.25 5.15 -11.20
N ALA A 166 2.93 6.28 -10.92
CA ALA A 166 4.08 6.31 -10.03
C ALA A 166 3.72 5.96 -8.57
N LYS A 167 2.55 6.42 -8.09
CA LYS A 167 2.00 6.01 -6.79
C LYS A 167 1.76 4.51 -6.75
N THR A 168 1.07 3.94 -7.74
CA THR A 168 0.81 2.49 -7.80
C THR A 168 2.09 1.69 -7.87
N VAL A 169 3.10 2.12 -8.64
CA VAL A 169 4.43 1.48 -8.66
C VAL A 169 5.10 1.56 -7.30
N ALA A 170 5.03 2.70 -6.59
CA ALA A 170 5.58 2.83 -5.25
C ALA A 170 4.96 1.82 -4.27
N LEU A 171 3.63 1.66 -4.30
CA LEU A 171 2.90 0.71 -3.46
C LEU A 171 3.26 -0.74 -3.80
N LYS A 172 3.37 -1.06 -5.10
CA LYS A 172 3.84 -2.37 -5.57
C LYS A 172 5.25 -2.68 -5.10
N GLU A 173 6.17 -1.73 -5.22
CA GLU A 173 7.57 -1.89 -4.77
C GLU A 173 7.67 -2.05 -3.23
N LEU A 174 6.64 -1.64 -2.48
CA LEU A 174 6.51 -1.89 -1.04
C LEU A 174 5.68 -3.14 -0.69
N ASP A 175 5.16 -3.86 -1.68
CA ASP A 175 4.29 -5.03 -1.51
C ASP A 175 3.04 -4.73 -0.65
N ILE A 176 2.45 -3.54 -0.79
CA ILE A 176 1.28 -3.11 0.00
C ILE A 176 0.02 -3.81 -0.54
N ARG A 177 -0.83 -4.28 0.38
CA ARG A 177 -1.99 -5.13 0.09
C ARG A 177 -3.31 -4.44 0.33
N SER A 178 -4.22 -4.61 -0.62
CA SER A 178 -5.61 -4.21 -0.43
C SER A 178 -6.19 -4.91 0.79
N ARG A 179 -6.82 -4.14 1.67
CA ARG A 179 -7.54 -4.66 2.84
C ARG A 179 -8.84 -5.39 2.47
N PHE A 180 -9.24 -5.35 1.20
CA PHE A 180 -10.50 -5.91 0.72
C PHE A 180 -10.29 -7.21 -0.06
N SER A 181 -9.39 -7.19 -1.04
CA SER A 181 -9.12 -8.33 -1.92
C SER A 181 -7.85 -9.11 -1.57
N GLY A 182 -6.92 -8.53 -0.79
CA GLY A 182 -5.58 -9.07 -0.56
C GLY A 182 -4.62 -8.91 -1.74
N ASP A 183 -5.10 -8.36 -2.86
CA ASP A 183 -4.31 -8.07 -4.05
C ASP A 183 -3.36 -6.88 -3.82
N LEU A 184 -2.45 -6.62 -4.76
CA LEU A 184 -1.57 -5.45 -4.69
C LEU A 184 -2.39 -4.16 -4.73
N ALA A 185 -2.20 -3.31 -3.74
CA ALA A 185 -2.89 -2.02 -3.65
C ALA A 185 -2.45 -1.08 -4.76
N SER A 186 -3.42 -0.37 -5.34
CA SER A 186 -3.17 0.73 -6.30
C SER A 186 -3.28 2.11 -5.66
N GLY A 187 -3.83 2.20 -4.45
CA GLY A 187 -4.08 3.44 -3.72
C GLY A 187 -4.74 3.19 -2.36
N THR A 188 -5.47 4.18 -1.87
CA THR A 188 -6.49 4.04 -0.81
C THR A 188 -7.87 4.44 -1.33
N VAL A 189 -8.90 4.25 -0.52
CA VAL A 189 -10.29 4.59 -0.85
C VAL A 189 -10.54 6.09 -1.06
N THR A 190 -9.65 6.95 -0.57
CA THR A 190 -9.83 8.41 -0.48
C THR A 190 -8.58 9.15 -0.94
N ASP A 191 -7.81 8.57 -1.87
CA ASP A 191 -6.67 9.25 -2.46
C ASP A 191 -7.09 10.55 -3.15
N SER A 192 -6.21 11.53 -3.15
CA SER A 192 -6.42 12.76 -3.90
C SER A 192 -5.14 13.29 -4.54
N VAL A 193 -5.25 13.83 -5.75
CA VAL A 193 -4.11 14.42 -6.47
C VAL A 193 -4.46 15.84 -6.91
N VAL A 194 -3.49 16.73 -6.72
CA VAL A 194 -3.54 18.12 -7.19
C VAL A 194 -2.32 18.38 -8.06
N VAL A 195 -2.55 18.83 -9.30
CA VAL A 195 -1.51 19.32 -10.19
C VAL A 195 -1.70 20.83 -10.34
N ALA A 196 -0.70 21.61 -9.94
CA ALA A 196 -0.74 23.07 -10.02
C ALA A 196 0.48 23.63 -10.77
N CYS A 197 0.27 24.65 -11.60
CA CYS A 197 1.36 25.34 -12.28
C CYS A 197 1.26 26.87 -12.26
N THR A 198 2.42 27.53 -12.36
CA THR A 198 2.55 29.00 -12.23
C THR A 198 2.16 29.77 -13.50
N LYS A 199 1.89 29.07 -14.61
CA LYS A 199 1.61 29.66 -15.95
C LYS A 199 2.79 30.45 -16.53
N ARG A 200 4.02 30.21 -16.07
CA ARG A 200 5.22 30.94 -16.52
C ARG A 200 5.98 30.21 -17.62
N GLY A 201 6.60 30.97 -18.51
CA GLY A 201 7.41 30.43 -19.60
C GLY A 201 6.59 29.87 -20.77
N SER A 202 7.28 29.17 -21.66
CA SER A 202 6.70 28.58 -22.86
C SER A 202 5.70 27.45 -22.53
N PRO A 203 4.62 27.31 -23.33
CA PRO A 203 3.64 26.25 -23.10
C PRO A 203 4.24 24.84 -23.18
N ILE A 204 4.03 24.03 -22.14
CA ILE A 204 4.41 22.62 -22.07
C ILE A 204 3.17 21.77 -22.44
N LYS A 205 3.34 20.92 -23.45
CA LYS A 205 2.23 20.16 -24.06
C LYS A 205 2.14 18.71 -23.57
N TYR A 206 3.24 18.12 -23.11
CA TYR A 206 3.32 16.70 -22.79
C TYR A 206 4.05 16.45 -21.47
N ALA A 207 3.57 15.47 -20.71
CA ALA A 207 4.17 15.02 -19.45
C ALA A 207 4.14 13.49 -19.29
N GLY A 208 4.12 12.76 -20.41
CA GLY A 208 4.22 11.30 -20.42
C GLY A 208 5.61 10.81 -19.98
N THR A 209 5.75 9.53 -19.73
CA THR A 209 6.98 8.91 -19.17
C THR A 209 8.25 9.15 -19.98
N ALA A 210 8.15 9.34 -21.30
CA ALA A 210 9.25 9.68 -22.19
C ALA A 210 9.55 11.19 -22.29
N THR A 211 9.02 12.00 -21.36
CA THR A 211 9.26 13.45 -21.29
C THR A 211 9.98 13.81 -20.00
N MET A 212 10.74 14.90 -20.01
CA MET A 212 11.44 15.38 -18.81
C MET A 212 10.48 15.63 -17.64
N ILE A 213 9.30 16.22 -17.88
CA ILE A 213 8.32 16.45 -16.82
C ILE A 213 7.78 15.12 -16.28
N GLY A 214 7.44 14.18 -17.16
CA GLY A 214 6.95 12.86 -16.74
C GLY A 214 7.99 12.08 -15.94
N GLU A 215 9.26 12.08 -16.37
CA GLU A 215 10.37 11.45 -15.63
C GLU A 215 10.52 12.06 -14.22
N LEU A 216 10.57 13.39 -14.13
CA LEU A 216 10.75 14.08 -12.86
C LEU A 216 9.56 13.87 -11.93
N VAL A 217 8.33 13.91 -12.45
CA VAL A 217 7.11 13.63 -11.68
C VAL A 217 7.14 12.19 -11.18
N GLY A 218 7.33 11.22 -12.06
CA GLY A 218 7.31 9.80 -11.70
C GLY A 218 8.37 9.45 -10.65
N LYS A 219 9.59 9.95 -10.83
CA LYS A 219 10.69 9.74 -9.87
C LYS A 219 10.40 10.38 -8.52
N SER A 220 9.92 11.62 -8.52
CA SER A 220 9.65 12.37 -7.28
C SER A 220 8.48 11.77 -6.51
N VAL A 221 7.37 11.45 -7.18
CA VAL A 221 6.20 10.81 -6.55
C VAL A 221 6.60 9.46 -5.95
N LYS A 222 7.28 8.59 -6.71
CA LYS A 222 7.66 7.26 -6.21
C LYS A 222 8.55 7.34 -4.97
N GLU A 223 9.53 8.23 -4.98
CA GLU A 223 10.42 8.45 -3.84
C GLU A 223 9.66 9.02 -2.63
N SER A 224 8.86 10.08 -2.83
CA SER A 224 8.14 10.74 -1.74
C SER A 224 7.09 9.82 -1.09
N VAL A 225 6.31 9.07 -1.89
CA VAL A 225 5.31 8.12 -1.37
C VAL A 225 5.97 7.09 -0.46
N LYS A 226 7.10 6.50 -0.88
CA LYS A 226 7.82 5.53 -0.05
C LYS A 226 8.34 6.14 1.26
N LYS A 227 8.91 7.35 1.19
CA LYS A 227 9.42 8.04 2.37
C LYS A 227 8.31 8.35 3.37
N VAL A 228 7.16 8.83 2.91
CA VAL A 228 6.04 9.16 3.80
C VAL A 228 5.45 7.91 4.43
N ILE A 229 5.26 6.83 3.66
CA ILE A 229 4.78 5.56 4.20
C ILE A 229 5.74 5.03 5.28
N HIS A 230 7.05 5.14 5.06
CA HIS A 230 8.03 4.79 6.08
C HIS A 230 7.91 5.67 7.33
N LYS A 231 7.76 6.98 7.19
CA LYS A 231 7.56 7.90 8.34
C LYS A 231 6.25 7.63 9.09
N GLN A 232 5.18 7.33 8.36
CA GLN A 232 3.84 7.15 8.91
C GLN A 232 3.69 5.81 9.64
N GLU A 233 4.21 4.72 9.08
CA GLU A 233 3.91 3.35 9.56
C GLU A 233 5.15 2.48 9.78
N ASN A 234 6.35 3.05 9.64
CA ASN A 234 7.63 2.33 9.71
C ASN A 234 7.68 1.11 8.76
N LEU A 235 6.94 1.16 7.64
CA LEU A 235 6.92 0.09 6.66
C LEU A 235 8.18 0.18 5.80
N VAL A 236 8.90 -0.94 5.72
CA VAL A 236 10.11 -1.10 4.91
C VAL A 236 9.99 -2.30 3.95
N PRO A 237 10.69 -2.28 2.80
CA PRO A 237 10.68 -3.41 1.86
C PRO A 237 11.14 -4.72 2.49
N ASN A 238 12.20 -4.71 3.30
CA ASN A 238 12.81 -5.88 3.94
C ASN A 238 12.17 -6.26 5.28
N ARG A 239 10.89 -5.94 5.48
CA ARG A 239 10.14 -6.29 6.69
C ARG A 239 10.02 -7.82 6.87
N PRO A 240 9.85 -8.32 8.12
CA PRO A 240 9.75 -9.76 8.39
C PRO A 240 8.68 -10.47 7.55
N LEU A 241 8.94 -11.74 7.18
CA LEU A 241 7.99 -12.56 6.43
C LEU A 241 6.65 -12.68 7.17
N THR A 242 6.68 -12.83 8.49
CA THR A 242 5.47 -12.93 9.32
C THR A 242 4.53 -11.74 9.12
N LYS A 243 5.07 -10.52 9.07
CA LYS A 243 4.29 -9.31 8.78
C LYS A 243 3.70 -9.32 7.37
N ARG A 244 4.45 -9.81 6.36
CA ARG A 244 3.93 -9.98 4.99
C ARG A 244 2.81 -11.03 4.90
N LEU A 245 2.88 -12.08 5.70
CA LEU A 245 1.84 -13.10 5.82
C LEU A 245 0.59 -12.51 6.50
N GLU A 246 0.76 -11.77 7.59
CA GLU A 246 -0.35 -11.08 8.29
C GLU A 246 -1.08 -10.08 7.40
N GLU A 247 -0.35 -9.32 6.56
CA GLU A 247 -0.92 -8.41 5.57
C GLU A 247 -1.81 -9.12 4.53
N ARG A 248 -1.63 -10.44 4.36
CA ARG A 248 -2.46 -11.32 3.52
C ARG A 248 -3.50 -12.11 4.32
N GLY A 249 -3.64 -11.81 5.61
CA GLY A 249 -4.58 -12.49 6.50
C GLY A 249 -4.13 -13.88 6.92
N ILE A 250 -2.82 -14.16 6.88
CA ILE A 250 -2.21 -15.43 7.31
C ILE A 250 -1.41 -15.16 8.59
N SER A 251 -2.01 -15.42 9.75
CA SER A 251 -1.29 -15.30 11.02
C SER A 251 -0.60 -16.61 11.41
N ILE A 252 0.43 -16.52 12.26
CA ILE A 252 1.03 -17.72 12.86
C ILE A 252 0.00 -18.52 13.65
N ALA A 253 -0.92 -17.85 14.34
CA ALA A 253 -1.99 -18.51 15.08
C ALA A 253 -2.92 -19.32 14.15
N ASP A 254 -3.24 -18.80 12.97
CA ASP A 254 -4.04 -19.52 11.97
C ASP A 254 -3.27 -20.77 11.48
N MET A 255 -1.98 -20.61 11.15
CA MET A 255 -1.11 -21.70 10.69
C MET A 255 -0.97 -22.80 11.74
N THR A 256 -0.66 -22.44 12.99
CA THR A 256 -0.51 -23.42 14.08
C THR A 256 -1.82 -24.11 14.40
N THR A 257 -2.94 -23.37 14.38
CA THR A 257 -4.29 -23.94 14.59
C THR A 257 -4.62 -24.99 13.53
N LEU A 258 -4.35 -24.72 12.25
CA LEU A 258 -4.55 -25.70 11.18
C LEU A 258 -3.67 -26.94 11.38
N PHE A 259 -2.40 -26.73 11.66
CA PHE A 259 -1.47 -27.84 11.86
C PHE A 259 -1.89 -28.72 13.04
N SER A 260 -2.47 -28.13 14.09
CA SER A 260 -3.00 -28.86 15.25
C SER A 260 -4.18 -29.77 14.92
N GLN A 261 -4.93 -29.50 13.85
CA GLN A 261 -6.04 -30.36 13.41
C GLN A 261 -5.52 -31.69 12.84
N VAL A 262 -4.35 -31.64 12.19
CA VAL A 262 -3.66 -32.82 11.62
C VAL A 262 -2.84 -33.54 12.69
N HIS A 263 -2.27 -32.80 13.64
CA HIS A 263 -1.42 -33.34 14.73
C HIS A 263 -1.92 -32.90 16.12
N PRO A 264 -3.03 -33.48 16.63
CA PRO A 264 -3.66 -33.05 17.89
C PRO A 264 -2.73 -33.17 19.10
N ASN A 265 -1.79 -34.13 19.07
CA ASN A 265 -0.84 -34.41 20.15
C ASN A 265 0.06 -33.21 20.54
N ILE A 266 0.28 -32.25 19.64
CA ILE A 266 1.06 -31.03 19.95
C ILE A 266 0.24 -30.09 20.83
N ARG A 267 -1.06 -29.97 20.54
CA ARG A 267 -1.96 -29.03 21.22
C ARG A 267 -2.25 -29.45 22.66
N GLU A 268 -2.24 -30.76 22.94
CA GLU A 268 -2.47 -31.30 24.28
C GLU A 268 -1.29 -31.05 25.23
N ASN A 269 -0.10 -30.73 24.71
CA ASN A 269 1.07 -30.42 25.51
C ASN A 269 1.48 -28.95 25.34
N ALA A 270 1.19 -28.13 26.35
CA ALA A 270 1.44 -26.68 26.33
C ALA A 270 2.92 -26.32 26.09
N GLU A 271 3.86 -27.12 26.62
CA GLU A 271 5.29 -26.91 26.44
C GLU A 271 5.70 -27.15 24.97
N LYS A 272 5.26 -28.27 24.39
CA LYS A 272 5.51 -28.58 22.98
C LYS A 272 4.84 -27.60 22.03
N TRP A 273 3.66 -27.09 22.37
CA TRP A 273 2.98 -26.05 21.60
C TRP A 273 3.77 -24.75 21.59
N SER A 274 4.32 -24.35 22.74
CA SER A 274 5.18 -23.17 22.86
C SER A 274 6.46 -23.35 22.05
N GLN A 275 7.15 -24.48 22.22
CA GLN A 275 8.37 -24.82 21.46
C GLN A 275 8.12 -24.84 19.95
N PHE A 276 7.00 -25.42 19.50
CA PHE A 276 6.62 -25.44 18.09
C PHE A 276 6.40 -24.03 17.54
N THR A 277 5.71 -23.16 18.28
CA THR A 277 5.42 -21.80 17.85
C THR A 277 6.69 -20.96 17.77
N GLU A 278 7.58 -21.08 18.76
CA GLU A 278 8.87 -20.38 18.79
C GLU A 278 9.79 -20.85 17.66
N GLU A 279 9.90 -22.17 17.46
CA GLU A 279 10.71 -22.76 16.40
C GLU A 279 10.17 -22.39 15.01
N LEU A 280 8.83 -22.36 14.83
CA LEU A 280 8.21 -21.89 13.60
C LEU A 280 8.54 -20.43 13.30
N GLN A 281 8.50 -19.56 14.31
CA GLN A 281 8.90 -18.16 14.17
C GLN A 281 10.39 -18.03 13.76
N ARG A 282 11.26 -18.86 14.36
CA ARG A 282 12.68 -18.91 14.04
C ARG A 282 12.92 -19.34 12.59
N VAL A 283 12.25 -20.40 12.15
CA VAL A 283 12.38 -20.93 10.78
C VAL A 283 11.80 -19.96 9.74
N LEU A 284 10.68 -19.30 10.02
CA LEU A 284 10.13 -18.26 9.13
C LEU A 284 11.01 -16.99 9.04
N SER A 285 11.96 -16.82 9.97
CA SER A 285 12.96 -15.75 9.93
C SER A 285 14.20 -16.13 9.12
N ASP A 286 14.35 -17.38 8.70
CA ASP A 286 15.42 -17.84 7.81
C ASP A 286 15.21 -17.31 6.39
N GLN A 287 16.25 -16.73 5.78
CA GLN A 287 16.15 -16.08 4.47
C GLN A 287 15.82 -17.04 3.32
N ASN A 288 16.26 -18.30 3.40
CA ASN A 288 16.00 -19.28 2.35
C ASN A 288 14.55 -19.77 2.42
N ILE A 289 14.05 -20.06 3.61
CA ILE A 289 12.63 -20.35 3.83
C ILE A 289 11.77 -19.14 3.46
N GLY A 290 12.19 -17.95 3.86
CA GLY A 290 11.57 -16.68 3.50
C GLY A 290 11.40 -16.53 1.99
N SER A 291 12.46 -16.82 1.23
CA SER A 291 12.47 -16.73 -0.23
C SER A 291 11.55 -17.77 -0.87
N LEU A 292 11.53 -19.01 -0.35
CA LEU A 292 10.63 -20.06 -0.83
C LEU A 292 9.16 -19.69 -0.60
N VAL A 293 8.82 -19.19 0.59
CA VAL A 293 7.45 -18.73 0.88
C VAL A 293 7.06 -17.55 -0.03
N ILE A 294 7.95 -16.59 -0.26
CA ILE A 294 7.70 -15.48 -1.20
C ILE A 294 7.47 -15.99 -2.62
N ALA A 295 8.22 -17.00 -3.07
CA ALA A 295 8.01 -17.62 -4.37
C ALA A 295 6.62 -18.28 -4.46
N GLY A 296 6.20 -19.02 -3.43
CA GLY A 296 4.84 -19.57 -3.33
C GLY A 296 3.77 -18.49 -3.42
N LEU A 297 3.93 -17.40 -2.67
CA LEU A 297 2.98 -16.27 -2.67
C LEU A 297 2.86 -15.63 -4.05
N ARG A 298 3.96 -15.50 -4.80
CA ARG A 298 3.92 -14.96 -6.18
C ARG A 298 3.27 -15.93 -7.15
N LEU A 299 3.56 -17.22 -7.05
CA LEU A 299 2.95 -18.24 -7.90
C LEU A 299 1.43 -18.31 -7.68
N ASP A 300 0.97 -18.17 -6.44
CA ASP A 300 -0.47 -18.11 -6.15
C ASP A 300 -1.14 -16.87 -6.76
N GLU A 301 -0.46 -15.71 -6.72
CA GLU A 301 -0.92 -14.49 -7.39
C GLU A 301 -1.01 -14.68 -8.91
N ASP A 302 0.03 -15.25 -9.52
CA ASP A 302 0.07 -15.53 -10.95
C ASP A 302 -0.97 -16.58 -11.35
N ALA A 303 -1.20 -17.62 -10.53
CA ALA A 303 -2.23 -18.63 -10.74
C ALA A 303 -3.63 -18.01 -10.74
N LYS A 304 -3.93 -17.15 -9.77
CA LYS A 304 -5.20 -16.42 -9.66
C LYS A 304 -5.46 -15.55 -10.90
N LEU A 305 -4.41 -14.99 -11.50
CA LEU A 305 -4.49 -14.15 -12.69
C LEU A 305 -4.43 -14.94 -14.01
N GLY A 306 -4.21 -16.27 -13.97
CA GLY A 306 -4.03 -17.08 -15.17
C GLY A 306 -2.72 -16.79 -15.92
N LEU A 307 -1.69 -16.32 -15.20
CA LEU A 307 -0.38 -15.98 -15.76
C LEU A 307 0.57 -17.19 -15.82
N ILE A 308 0.18 -18.32 -15.23
CA ILE A 308 0.94 -19.56 -15.38
C ILE A 308 0.76 -20.07 -16.82
N PRO A 309 1.84 -20.26 -17.60
CA PRO A 309 1.75 -20.64 -19.01
C PRO A 309 0.93 -21.92 -19.22
N GLU A 310 0.10 -21.92 -20.26
CA GLU A 310 -0.64 -23.09 -20.78
C GLU A 310 -1.63 -23.73 -19.79
N ILE A 311 -1.90 -23.08 -18.65
CA ILE A 311 -2.84 -23.56 -17.63
C ILE A 311 -4.04 -22.62 -17.59
N PRO A 312 -5.26 -23.13 -17.86
CA PRO A 312 -6.47 -22.34 -17.71
C PRO A 312 -6.62 -21.78 -16.28
N VAL A 313 -7.22 -20.59 -16.16
CA VAL A 313 -7.59 -20.01 -14.86
C VAL A 313 -8.42 -21.05 -14.09
N ASN A 314 -8.02 -21.35 -12.84
CA ASN A 314 -8.62 -22.36 -11.96
C ASN A 314 -8.35 -23.85 -12.31
N ALA A 315 -7.41 -24.15 -13.21
CA ALA A 315 -6.98 -25.53 -13.51
C ALA A 315 -5.72 -25.95 -12.72
N CYS A 316 -5.32 -25.19 -11.70
CA CYS A 316 -4.28 -25.61 -10.78
C CYS A 316 -4.80 -26.71 -9.85
N ASP A 317 -4.74 -27.95 -10.32
CA ASP A 317 -5.07 -29.15 -9.54
C ASP A 317 -3.98 -29.46 -8.50
N GLU A 318 -4.28 -30.31 -7.53
CA GLU A 318 -3.37 -30.66 -6.42
C GLU A 318 -2.11 -31.44 -6.85
N LYS A 319 -1.97 -31.81 -8.13
CA LYS A 319 -0.84 -32.59 -8.69
C LYS A 319 0.10 -31.77 -9.56
N PHE A 320 0.34 -30.52 -9.20
CA PHE A 320 1.43 -29.76 -9.78
C PHE A 320 2.77 -30.26 -9.24
N VAL A 321 3.61 -30.83 -10.11
CA VAL A 321 4.97 -31.29 -9.75
C VAL A 321 5.78 -30.17 -9.07
N VAL A 322 5.51 -28.91 -9.40
CA VAL A 322 6.13 -27.74 -8.76
C VAL A 322 5.87 -27.71 -7.24
N CYS A 323 4.68 -28.08 -6.78
CA CYS A 323 4.38 -28.16 -5.35
C CYS A 323 5.29 -29.18 -4.66
N GLU A 324 5.50 -30.35 -5.26
CA GLU A 324 6.39 -31.38 -4.74
C GLU A 324 7.86 -30.93 -4.72
N ILE A 325 8.30 -30.24 -5.76
CA ILE A 325 9.67 -29.68 -5.84
C ILE A 325 9.87 -28.66 -4.72
N LEU A 326 8.92 -27.75 -4.51
CA LEU A 326 9.00 -26.73 -3.47
C LEU A 326 8.97 -27.35 -2.07
N GLN A 327 8.12 -28.34 -1.83
CA GLN A 327 8.08 -29.08 -0.57
C GLN A 327 9.39 -29.84 -0.32
N THR A 328 9.93 -30.52 -1.33
CA THR A 328 11.22 -31.22 -1.24
C THR A 328 12.34 -30.25 -0.94
N ALA A 329 12.37 -29.08 -1.58
CA ALA A 329 13.38 -28.06 -1.33
C ALA A 329 13.36 -27.56 0.13
N VAL A 330 12.17 -27.37 0.71
CA VAL A 330 12.02 -27.04 2.14
C VAL A 330 12.53 -28.19 3.02
N ALA A 331 12.07 -29.41 2.76
CA ALA A 331 12.44 -30.58 3.55
C ALA A 331 13.95 -30.83 3.52
N ASP A 332 14.57 -30.78 2.33
CA ASP A 332 16.00 -30.94 2.14
C ASP A 332 16.79 -29.84 2.87
N TYR A 333 16.33 -28.59 2.80
CA TYR A 333 17.00 -27.49 3.50
C TYR A 333 16.94 -27.63 5.02
N LEU A 334 15.77 -28.00 5.56
CA LEU A 334 15.61 -28.23 7.00
C LEU A 334 16.34 -29.50 7.46
N SER A 335 16.40 -30.55 6.63
CA SER A 335 17.08 -31.81 6.94
C SER A 335 18.60 -31.69 7.08
N LYS A 336 19.23 -30.81 6.29
CA LYS A 336 20.67 -30.51 6.34
C LYS A 336 21.10 -29.80 7.63
N LYS A 337 20.14 -29.39 8.48
CA LYS A 337 20.35 -28.87 9.85
C LYS A 337 19.97 -29.90 10.94
N ASP A 338 20.16 -31.20 10.68
CA ASP A 338 19.87 -32.39 11.54
C ASP A 338 18.42 -32.93 11.53
N VAL A 339 17.85 -33.33 10.38
CA VAL A 339 16.54 -34.03 10.38
C VAL A 339 16.32 -34.98 9.21
N THR A 340 16.18 -36.28 9.44
CA THR A 340 15.61 -37.21 8.43
C THR A 340 14.09 -37.11 8.42
N SER A 341 13.47 -36.53 7.39
CA SER A 341 12.01 -36.57 7.19
C SER A 341 11.64 -36.66 5.72
N ARG A 342 10.94 -37.75 5.34
CA ARG A 342 10.38 -38.00 4.00
C ARG A 342 9.07 -37.22 3.77
N TYR A 343 8.80 -36.97 2.49
CA TYR A 343 7.60 -36.41 1.83
C TYR A 343 6.24 -36.68 2.53
N VAL A 344 5.26 -35.78 2.44
CA VAL A 344 3.84 -36.01 2.81
C VAL A 344 2.89 -35.36 1.80
N GLY A 345 1.80 -36.06 1.48
CA GLY A 345 0.73 -35.61 0.58
C GLY A 345 -0.15 -34.51 1.19
N LEU A 346 -0.77 -33.74 0.29
CA LEU A 346 -1.54 -32.52 0.57
C LEU A 346 -2.95 -32.74 1.19
N ASP A 347 -3.37 -33.99 1.38
CA ASP A 347 -4.78 -34.38 1.56
C ASP A 347 -5.37 -34.14 2.97
N ASP A 348 -4.58 -33.68 3.95
CA ASP A 348 -5.01 -33.62 5.37
C ASP A 348 -5.50 -32.23 5.86
N LEU A 349 -5.56 -31.20 5.01
CA LEU A 349 -5.89 -29.83 5.45
C LEU A 349 -7.38 -29.49 5.36
N SER A 350 -7.95 -28.92 6.43
CA SER A 350 -9.35 -28.49 6.43
C SER A 350 -9.60 -27.33 5.44
N SER A 351 -10.76 -27.39 4.77
CA SER A 351 -11.14 -26.52 3.66
C SER A 351 -11.20 -25.02 3.99
N ALA A 352 -11.45 -24.65 5.25
CA ALA A 352 -11.76 -23.26 5.61
C ALA A 352 -10.57 -22.28 5.56
N VAL A 353 -9.32 -22.74 5.69
CA VAL A 353 -8.11 -21.91 5.47
C VAL A 353 -7.37 -22.28 4.19
N ALA A 354 -7.62 -23.47 3.64
CA ALA A 354 -7.25 -23.79 2.27
C ALA A 354 -7.81 -22.78 1.26
N ASP A 355 -8.99 -22.20 1.53
CA ASP A 355 -9.56 -21.13 0.69
C ASP A 355 -8.80 -19.78 0.77
N LYS A 356 -8.03 -19.54 1.84
CA LYS A 356 -7.25 -18.30 2.02
C LYS A 356 -5.79 -18.44 1.56
N LEU A 357 -5.27 -19.66 1.52
CA LEU A 357 -3.91 -19.98 1.12
C LEU A 357 -3.92 -20.62 -0.26
N GLY A 358 -3.32 -19.98 -1.25
CA GLY A 358 -3.16 -20.58 -2.56
C GLY A 358 -2.33 -21.87 -2.49
N LEU A 359 -2.48 -22.71 -3.52
CA LEU A 359 -1.92 -24.06 -3.61
C LEU A 359 -0.42 -24.11 -3.31
N PHE A 360 0.36 -23.17 -3.86
CA PHE A 360 1.81 -23.17 -3.75
C PHE A 360 2.27 -22.72 -2.36
N THR A 361 1.72 -21.61 -1.84
CA THR A 361 2.04 -21.15 -0.48
C THR A 361 1.64 -22.17 0.57
N ARG A 362 0.45 -22.77 0.42
CA ARG A 362 -0.03 -23.86 1.30
C ARG A 362 0.97 -25.02 1.35
N SER A 363 1.43 -25.47 0.18
CA SER A 363 2.41 -26.56 0.04
C SER A 363 3.71 -26.26 0.80
N ILE A 364 4.27 -25.06 0.60
CA ILE A 364 5.52 -24.64 1.23
C ILE A 364 5.36 -24.53 2.76
N LEU A 365 4.33 -23.80 3.22
CA LEU A 365 4.11 -23.58 4.65
C LEU A 365 3.85 -24.89 5.39
N PHE A 366 3.14 -25.84 4.77
CA PHE A 366 2.93 -27.16 5.35
C PHE A 366 4.25 -27.94 5.50
N ALA A 367 5.10 -27.94 4.47
CA ALA A 367 6.43 -28.55 4.56
C ALA A 367 7.30 -27.90 5.66
N VAL A 368 7.22 -26.57 5.83
CA VAL A 368 7.89 -25.84 6.91
C VAL A 368 7.40 -26.32 8.28
N MET A 369 6.08 -26.30 8.49
CA MET A 369 5.47 -26.73 9.76
C MET A 369 5.80 -28.18 10.10
N LYS A 370 5.78 -29.08 9.11
CA LYS A 370 6.13 -30.48 9.31
C LYS A 370 7.62 -30.67 9.68
N GLY A 371 8.51 -29.92 9.04
CA GLY A 371 9.93 -29.92 9.40
C GLY A 371 10.14 -29.46 10.84
N VAL A 372 9.51 -28.36 11.24
CA VAL A 372 9.53 -27.85 12.62
C VAL A 372 8.95 -28.86 13.61
N TYR A 373 7.81 -29.47 13.29
CA TYR A 373 7.18 -30.49 14.13
C TYR A 373 8.09 -31.68 14.37
N SER A 374 8.74 -32.16 13.31
CA SER A 374 9.67 -33.30 13.40
C SER A 374 10.81 -33.00 14.38
N ASN A 375 11.31 -31.77 14.40
CA ASN A 375 12.38 -31.34 15.33
C ASN A 375 11.91 -31.30 16.77
N VAL A 376 10.75 -30.69 17.01
CA VAL A 376 10.17 -30.57 18.35
C VAL A 376 9.81 -31.93 18.94
N VAL A 377 9.42 -32.90 18.10
CA VAL A 377 9.12 -34.26 18.55
C VAL A 377 10.38 -35.14 18.68
N ALA A 378 11.41 -34.90 17.85
CA ALA A 378 12.65 -35.68 17.85
C ALA A 378 13.63 -35.29 18.97
N ASN A 379 13.63 -34.03 19.41
CA ASN A 379 14.35 -33.58 20.61
C ASN A 379 13.68 -34.17 21.88
N ARG A 380 14.03 -35.41 22.19
CA ARG A 380 13.70 -36.12 23.43
C ARG A 380 14.80 -35.97 24.47
#